data_AF-A0A392U7Z4-F1
#
_entry.id   AF-A0A392U7Z4-F1
#
_cell.length_a   1.000
_cell.length_b   1.000
_cell.length_c   1.000
_cell.angle_alpha   90.00
_cell.angle_beta   90.00
_cell.angle_gamma   90.00
#
_symmetry.space_group_name_H-M   'P 1'
#
loop_
_entity.id
_entity.type
_entity.pdbx_description
1 polymer ?
#
loop_
_entity_poly.entity_id
_entity_poly.type
_entity_poly.pdbx_seq_one_letter_code
_entity_poly.pdbx_strand_id
1 'polypeptide(L)' 'MKASQSHQKSYADKRRKMWNFKKGDHVFLRVTSTTGMGRALKSKKLTSRFIGPYQISK' A
#
# COMPACT_ATOMS: atom_id res chain seq x y z
N MET A 1 -32.44 -5.62 -1.61
CA MET A 1 -31.62 -4.66 -0.82
C MET A 1 -30.45 -5.31 -0.05
N LYS A 2 -30.67 -6.37 0.73
CA LYS A 2 -29.61 -7.00 1.57
C LYS A 2 -28.39 -7.54 0.79
N ALA A 3 -28.60 -8.11 -0.41
CA ALA A 3 -27.52 -8.63 -1.24
C ALA A 3 -26.50 -7.53 -1.63
N SER A 4 -26.96 -6.36 -2.08
CA SER A 4 -26.10 -5.23 -2.44
C SER A 4 -25.28 -4.72 -1.24
N GLN A 5 -25.91 -4.59 -0.07
CA GLN A 5 -25.21 -4.18 1.17
C GLN A 5 -24.17 -5.21 1.61
N SER A 6 -24.46 -6.50 1.49
CA SER A 6 -23.50 -7.56 1.79
C SER A 6 -22.31 -7.56 0.84
N HIS A 7 -22.53 -7.26 -0.45
CA HIS A 7 -21.47 -7.13 -1.46
C HIS A 7 -20.57 -5.91 -1.16
N GLN A 8 -21.17 -4.75 -0.86
CA GLN A 8 -20.44 -3.55 -0.48
C GLN A 8 -19.61 -3.76 0.80
N LYS A 9 -20.18 -4.43 1.81
CA LYS A 9 -19.51 -4.74 3.07
C LYS A 9 -18.34 -5.70 2.88
N SER A 10 -18.51 -6.77 2.11
CA SER A 10 -17.42 -7.70 1.76
C SER A 10 -16.26 -6.99 1.04
N TYR A 11 -16.57 -6.04 0.16
CA TYR A 11 -15.54 -5.24 -0.52
C TYR A 11 -14.81 -4.28 0.43
N ALA A 12 -15.55 -3.61 1.32
CA ALA A 12 -14.99 -2.71 2.32
C ALA A 12 -14.13 -3.45 3.36
N ASP A 13 -14.59 -4.60 3.85
CA ASP A 13 -13.91 -5.39 4.88
C ASP A 13 -12.60 -6.01 4.35
N LYS A 14 -12.56 -6.46 3.09
CA LYS A 14 -11.32 -6.92 2.43
C LYS A 14 -10.25 -5.83 2.40
N ARG A 15 -10.64 -4.57 2.20
CA ARG A 15 -9.73 -3.41 2.14
C ARG A 15 -9.32 -2.90 3.52
N ARG A 16 -10.08 -3.22 4.57
CA ARG A 16 -9.81 -2.86 5.97
C ARG A 16 -9.07 -3.94 6.75
N LYS A 17 -8.77 -5.09 6.13
CA LYS A 17 -8.02 -6.15 6.79
C LYS A 17 -6.64 -5.62 7.19
N MET A 18 -6.36 -5.62 8.48
CA MET A 18 -5.04 -5.29 9.01
C MET A 18 -4.05 -6.33 8.46
N TRP A 19 -3.14 -5.90 7.58
CA TRP A 19 -2.17 -6.80 6.96
C TRP A 19 -1.06 -7.09 7.97
N ASN A 20 -1.09 -8.28 8.53
CA ASN A 20 0.00 -8.78 9.36
C ASN A 20 1.02 -9.42 8.44
N PHE A 21 2.13 -8.73 8.19
CA PHE A 21 3.24 -9.30 7.45
C PHE A 21 3.94 -10.36 8.31
N LYS A 22 4.36 -11.45 7.67
CA LYS A 22 5.19 -12.47 8.30
C LYS A 22 6.64 -12.29 7.90
N LYS A 23 7.54 -12.81 8.75
CA LYS A 23 8.95 -12.92 8.40
C LYS A 23 9.11 -13.72 7.10
N GLY A 24 9.81 -13.17 6.13
CA GLY A 24 10.00 -13.77 4.82
C GLY A 24 9.04 -13.30 3.73
N ASP A 25 8.00 -12.53 4.06
CA ASP A 25 7.15 -11.88 3.06
C ASP A 25 7.95 -10.81 2.30
N HIS A 26 7.71 -10.73 0.99
CA HIS A 26 8.27 -9.68 0.13
C HIS A 26 7.25 -8.57 -0.07
N VAL A 27 7.62 -7.36 0.30
CA VAL A 27 6.73 -6.19 0.24
C VAL A 27 7.33 -5.09 -0.61
N PHE A 28 6.45 -4.31 -1.23
CA PHE A 28 6.84 -3.10 -1.94
C PHE A 28 6.60 -1.88 -1.05
N LEU A 29 7.62 -1.06 -0.85
CA LEU A 29 7.49 0.16 -0.06
C LEU A 29 6.89 1.29 -0.90
N ARG A 30 5.75 1.83 -0.47
CA ARG A 30 5.12 2.98 -1.14
C ARG A 30 5.88 4.27 -0.81
N VAL A 31 6.45 4.89 -1.83
CA VAL A 31 7.05 6.23 -1.77
C VAL A 31 5.92 7.26 -1.81
N THR A 32 5.71 7.93 -0.69
CA THR A 32 4.98 9.20 -0.69
C THR A 32 5.95 10.30 -1.08
N SER A 33 5.54 11.21 -1.97
CA SER A 33 6.23 12.48 -2.16
C SER A 33 5.97 13.37 -0.94
N THR A 34 6.41 12.94 0.24
CA THR A 34 6.28 13.75 1.45
C THR A 34 7.22 14.93 1.24
N THR A 35 6.64 16.11 1.04
CA THR A 35 7.35 17.40 0.98
C THR A 35 8.00 17.65 2.33
N GLY A 36 9.15 17.02 2.58
CA GLY A 36 10.06 17.35 3.66
C GLY A 36 11.01 18.45 3.19
N MET A 37 11.22 19.46 4.02
CA MET A 37 12.08 20.61 3.77
C MET A 37 13.43 20.17 3.17
N GLY A 38 13.60 20.41 1.86
CA GLY A 38 14.87 20.23 1.13
C GLY A 38 14.94 19.11 0.08
N ARG A 39 13.95 18.22 -0.09
CA ARG A 39 14.03 17.18 -1.16
C ARG A 39 12.70 16.96 -1.88
N ALA A 40 12.58 17.52 -3.08
CA ALA A 40 11.62 17.06 -4.07
C ALA A 40 12.19 15.81 -4.76
N LEU A 41 11.63 14.63 -4.50
CA LEU A 41 11.73 13.55 -5.47
C LEU A 41 10.98 14.05 -6.70
N LYS A 42 11.70 14.49 -7.74
CA LYS A 42 11.06 14.91 -8.99
C LYS A 42 10.28 13.73 -9.53
N SER A 43 8.99 13.69 -9.22
CA SER A 43 8.02 12.76 -9.76
C SER A 43 7.99 12.98 -11.27
N LYS A 44 8.81 12.26 -12.02
CA LYS A 44 8.57 12.10 -13.45
C LYS A 44 7.26 11.32 -13.53
N LYS A 45 6.30 11.82 -14.32
CA LYS A 45 4.88 11.41 -14.38
C LYS A 45 4.63 9.88 -14.45
N LEU A 46 5.65 9.09 -14.84
CA LEU A 46 5.62 7.63 -14.99
C LEU A 46 6.55 6.86 -14.02
N THR A 47 7.09 7.50 -12.98
CA THR A 47 7.92 6.80 -11.99
C THR A 47 7.06 5.94 -11.07
N SER A 48 7.46 4.68 -10.88
CA SER A 48 6.81 3.79 -9.92
C SER A 48 6.86 4.42 -8.53
N ARG A 49 5.70 4.49 -7.85
CA ARG A 49 5.61 4.93 -6.45
C ARG A 49 6.02 3.83 -5.48
N PHE A 50 6.63 2.75 -5.96
CA PHE A 50 6.99 1.59 -5.16
C PHE A 50 8.48 1.28 -5.33
N ILE A 51 9.20 1.21 -4.22
CA ILE A 51 10.57 0.69 -4.16
C ILE A 51 10.49 -0.84 -4.09
N GLY A 52 11.48 -1.51 -4.69
CA GLY A 52 11.52 -2.95 -4.97
C GLY A 52 11.26 -3.89 -3.79
N PRO A 53 11.24 -5.21 -4.05
CA PRO A 53 10.80 -6.20 -3.07
C PRO A 53 11.75 -6.24 -1.88
N TYR A 54 11.21 -5.91 -0.70
CA TYR A 54 11.94 -5.97 0.55
C TYR A 54 11.46 -7.16 1.36
N GLN A 55 12.39 -7.96 1.88
CA GLN A 55 12.07 -9.08 2.75
C GLN A 55 11.87 -8.58 4.18
N ILE A 56 10.72 -8.87 4.79
CA ILE A 56 10.47 -8.53 6.19
C ILE A 56 11.26 -9.49 7.07
N SER A 57 12.25 -8.97 7.81
CA SER A 57 13.20 -9.78 8.57
C SER A 57 12.82 -9.95 10.06
N LYS A 58 12.10 -9.00 10.66
CA LYS A 58 11.61 -9.08 12.05
C LYS A 58 10.61 -7.97 12.37
#